data_AF-A0A937Y4U8-F1
#
_entry.id   AF-A0A937Y4U8-F1
#
_cell.length_a   1.000
_cell.length_b   1.000
_cell.length_c   1.000
_cell.angle_alpha   90.00
_cell.angle_beta   90.00
_cell.angle_gamma   90.00
#
_symmetry.space_group_name_H-M   'P 1'
#
loop_
_entity.id
_entity.type
_entity.pdbx_description
1 polymer ?
#
loop_
_entity_poly.entity_id
_entity_poly.type
_entity_poly.pdbx_seq_one_letter_code
_entity_poly.pdbx_strand_id
1 'polypeptide(L)'
;MLHTVNKSPFDHNTLEACLKYARQGSAVLLIEDGVYAAARNTAVSKQMQEALKSVSIYALKPDVEARGMQNRVMDGVRLVDYGGFVDLVVEHNAVQSWL
;
A
#
# COMPACT_ATOMS: atom_id res chain seq x y z
N MET A 1 -9.06 -9.07 -5.04
CA MET A 1 -9.68 -8.02 -4.18
C MET A 1 -8.68 -6.89 -4.05
N LEU A 2 -9.13 -5.65 -4.04
CA LEU A 2 -8.31 -4.48 -3.71
C LEU A 2 -8.46 -4.17 -2.22
N HIS A 3 -7.34 -4.06 -1.50
CA HIS A 3 -7.33 -3.59 -0.12
C HIS A 3 -6.79 -2.15 -0.09
N THR A 4 -7.47 -1.25 0.62
CA THR A 4 -6.96 0.11 0.87
C THR A 4 -6.55 0.28 2.32
N VAL A 5 -5.36 0.85 2.55
CA VAL A 5 -4.84 1.14 3.90
C VAL A 5 -4.49 2.62 3.96
N ASN A 6 -5.15 3.36 4.86
CA ASN A 6 -4.99 4.82 4.96
C ASN A 6 -4.23 5.29 6.21
N LYS A 7 -3.91 4.38 7.14
CA LYS A 7 -3.21 4.70 8.38
C LYS A 7 -1.72 4.40 8.33
N SER A 8 -0.94 5.25 9.00
CA SER A 8 0.49 5.03 9.21
C SER A 8 0.75 3.68 9.88
N PRO A 9 1.69 2.87 9.36
CA PRO A 9 2.06 1.60 9.99
C PRO A 9 2.86 1.78 11.29
N PHE A 10 3.18 3.04 11.65
CA PHE A 10 3.91 3.38 12.88
C PHE A 10 2.99 3.87 14.00
N ASP A 11 1.71 4.06 13.71
CA ASP A 11 0.71 4.53 14.67
C ASP A 11 -0.48 3.55 14.79
N HIS A 12 -0.74 2.74 13.76
CA HIS A 12 -1.86 1.80 13.71
C HIS A 12 -1.40 0.41 13.23
N ASN A 13 -2.09 -0.65 13.66
CA ASN A 13 -1.86 -2.03 13.21
C ASN A 13 -2.66 -2.39 11.94
N THR A 14 -3.34 -1.43 11.32
CA THR A 14 -4.21 -1.59 10.15
C THR A 14 -3.49 -2.27 8.97
N LEU A 15 -2.22 -1.90 8.71
CA LEU A 15 -1.41 -2.56 7.69
C LEU A 15 -1.16 -4.04 8.03
N GLU A 16 -0.79 -4.34 9.28
CA GLU A 16 -0.51 -5.71 9.72
C GLU A 16 -1.76 -6.59 9.58
N ALA A 17 -2.92 -6.07 10.00
CA ALA A 17 -4.20 -6.74 9.82
C ALA A 17 -4.47 -6.98 8.32
N CYS A 18 -4.37 -5.95 7.48
CA CYS A 18 -4.57 -6.09 6.03
C CYS A 18 -3.69 -7.20 5.42
N LEU A 19 -2.38 -7.18 5.71
CA LEU A 19 -1.43 -8.15 5.14
C LEU A 19 -1.67 -9.59 5.60
N LYS A 20 -2.30 -9.82 6.77
CA LYS A 20 -2.70 -11.17 7.21
C LYS A 20 -3.86 -11.75 6.39
N TYR A 21 -4.74 -10.91 5.85
CA TYR A 21 -5.91 -11.35 5.07
C TYR A 21 -5.73 -11.22 3.56
N ALA A 22 -4.76 -10.42 3.10
CA ALA A 22 -4.44 -10.29 1.69
C ALA A 22 -3.89 -11.61 1.14
N ARG A 23 -4.60 -12.19 0.17
CA ARG A 23 -4.26 -13.47 -0.46
C ARG A 23 -3.61 -13.26 -1.82
N GLN A 24 -2.98 -14.31 -2.35
CA GLN A 24 -2.42 -14.29 -3.71
C GLN A 24 -3.47 -13.82 -4.73
N GLY A 25 -3.08 -12.90 -5.61
CA GLY A 25 -3.96 -12.27 -6.58
C GLY A 25 -4.75 -11.05 -6.05
N SER A 26 -4.60 -10.70 -4.77
CA SER A 26 -5.04 -9.40 -4.27
C SER A 26 -4.02 -8.30 -4.55
N ALA A 27 -4.51 -7.05 -4.52
CA ALA A 27 -3.70 -5.84 -4.50
C ALA A 27 -3.90 -5.09 -3.18
N VAL A 28 -2.86 -4.40 -2.73
CA VAL A 28 -2.91 -3.46 -1.60
C VAL A 28 -2.53 -2.08 -2.12
N LEU A 29 -3.40 -1.09 -1.90
CA LEU A 29 -3.14 0.31 -2.18
C LEU A 29 -2.98 1.09 -0.88
N LEU A 30 -1.80 1.68 -0.72
CA LEU A 30 -1.48 2.60 0.35
C LEU A 30 -1.92 4.01 -0.05
N ILE A 31 -2.78 4.62 0.77
CA ILE A 31 -3.27 6.00 0.60
C ILE A 31 -3.07 6.78 1.89
N GLU A 32 -3.25 8.10 1.87
CA GLU A 32 -3.11 8.99 3.02
C GLU A 32 -1.82 8.68 3.80
N ASP A 33 -1.88 8.45 5.11
CA ASP A 33 -0.70 8.11 5.92
C ASP A 33 -0.22 6.67 5.73
N GLY A 34 -1.01 5.81 5.08
CA GLY A 34 -0.59 4.45 4.71
C GLY A 34 0.65 4.43 3.83
N VAL A 35 0.91 5.49 3.05
CA VAL A 35 2.08 5.56 2.16
C VAL A 35 3.42 5.56 2.90
N TYR A 36 3.44 5.80 4.23
CA TYR A 36 4.64 5.62 5.05
C TYR A 36 5.14 4.16 5.06
N ALA A 37 4.27 3.18 4.78
CA ALA A 37 4.65 1.78 4.64
C ALA A 37 5.49 1.52 3.38
N ALA A 38 5.38 2.36 2.35
CA ALA A 38 6.14 2.21 1.12
C ALA A 38 7.62 2.61 1.28
N ALA A 39 8.00 3.29 2.37
CA ALA A 39 9.35 3.77 2.57
C ALA A 39 10.33 2.64 2.92
N ARG A 40 11.46 2.59 2.22
CA ARG A 40 12.59 1.70 2.54
C ARG A 40 13.31 2.15 3.81
N ASN A 41 14.06 1.21 4.41
CA ASN A 41 14.86 1.41 5.62
C ASN A 41 14.03 1.91 6.81
N THR A 42 12.84 1.32 6.99
CA THR A 42 11.92 1.57 8.10
C THR A 42 11.67 0.28 8.89
N ALA A 43 11.06 0.39 10.07
CA ALA A 43 10.77 -0.77 10.92
C ALA A 43 9.89 -1.83 10.23
N VAL A 44 9.06 -1.43 9.26
CA VAL A 44 8.14 -2.33 8.53
C VAL A 44 8.70 -2.82 7.18
N SER A 45 9.93 -2.45 6.82
CA SER A 45 10.49 -2.79 5.50
C SER A 45 10.54 -4.30 5.23
N LYS A 46 10.90 -5.10 6.24
CA LYS A 46 10.94 -6.58 6.11
C LYS A 46 9.56 -7.17 5.86
N GLN A 47 8.54 -6.67 6.56
CA GLN A 47 7.15 -7.12 6.40
C GLN A 47 6.63 -6.80 4.99
N MET A 48 6.92 -5.59 4.50
CA MET A 48 6.54 -5.16 3.16
C MET A 48 7.26 -5.97 2.07
N GLN A 49 8.55 -6.25 2.24
CA GLN A 49 9.30 -7.11 1.33
C GLN A 49 8.74 -8.54 1.27
N GLU A 50 8.26 -9.07 2.39
CA GLU A 50 7.60 -10.38 2.40
C GLU A 50 6.25 -10.34 1.69
N ALA A 51 5.45 -9.30 1.94
CA ALA A 51 4.15 -9.12 1.29
C ALA A 51 4.28 -8.96 -0.24
N LEU A 52 5.31 -8.27 -0.72
CA LEU A 52 5.59 -8.13 -2.16
C LEU A 52 5.79 -9.46 -2.90
N LYS A 53 6.07 -10.56 -2.18
CA LYS A 53 6.19 -11.90 -2.78
C LYS A 53 4.84 -12.54 -3.09
N SER A 54 3.77 -12.10 -2.44
CA SER A 54 2.45 -12.73 -2.53
C SER A 54 1.37 -11.82 -3.12
N VAL A 55 1.48 -10.51 -2.93
CA VAL A 55 0.48 -9.53 -3.40
C VAL A 55 1.12 -8.36 -4.12
N SER A 56 0.36 -7.74 -5.02
CA SER A 56 0.79 -6.48 -5.65
C SER A 56 0.58 -5.33 -4.68
N ILE A 57 1.61 -4.50 -4.47
CA ILE A 57 1.53 -3.34 -3.58
C ILE A 57 1.70 -2.06 -4.39
N TYR A 58 0.77 -1.14 -4.17
CA TYR A 58 0.71 0.17 -4.77
C TYR A 58 0.74 1.26 -3.69
N ALA A 59 1.25 2.44 -4.03
CA ALA A 59 1.11 3.63 -3.20
C ALA A 59 0.63 4.80 -4.04
N LEU A 60 -0.28 5.60 -3.48
CA LEU A 60 -0.82 6.77 -4.15
C LEU A 60 0.25 7.86 -4.24
N LYS A 61 0.70 8.14 -5.48
CA LYS A 61 1.77 9.07 -5.80
C LYS A 61 1.52 10.47 -5.22
N PRO A 62 0.33 11.09 -5.37
CA PRO A 62 0.01 12.35 -4.71
C PRO A 62 0.29 12.36 -3.20
N ASP A 63 -0.06 11.30 -2.46
CA ASP A 63 0.18 11.20 -1.02
C ASP A 63 1.65 11.01 -0.66
N VAL A 64 2.39 10.26 -1.48
CA VAL A 64 3.84 10.08 -1.37
C VAL A 64 4.56 11.41 -1.56
N GLU A 65 4.18 12.18 -2.59
CA GLU A 65 4.76 13.48 -2.90
C GLU A 65 4.41 14.53 -1.84
N ALA A 66 3.16 14.56 -1.37
CA ALA A 66 2.73 15.46 -0.30
C ALA A 66 3.53 15.27 1.00
N ARG A 67 4.04 14.06 1.25
CA ARG A 67 4.87 13.70 2.42
C ARG A 67 6.38 13.74 2.13
N GLY A 68 6.80 14.14 0.92
CA GLY A 68 8.21 14.24 0.54
C GLY A 68 8.95 12.89 0.46
N MET A 69 8.22 11.80 0.19
CA MET A 69 8.76 10.43 0.24
C MET A 69 9.09 9.83 -1.13
N GLN A 70 8.95 10.58 -2.22
CA GLN A 70 9.17 10.08 -3.59
C GLN A 70 10.52 9.38 -3.78
N ASN A 71 11.56 9.88 -3.13
CA ASN A 71 12.91 9.32 -3.20
C ASN A 71 13.15 8.19 -2.19
N ARG A 72 12.16 7.80 -1.38
CA ARG A 72 12.26 6.81 -0.30
C ARG A 72 11.46 5.54 -0.55
N VAL A 73 10.62 5.51 -1.59
CA VAL A 73 9.83 4.33 -1.94
C VAL A 73 10.77 3.12 -2.17
N MET A 74 10.38 1.95 -1.65
CA MET A 74 11.12 0.71 -1.84
C MET A 74 10.84 0.08 -3.20
N ASP A 75 11.80 -0.68 -3.71
CA ASP A 75 11.64 -1.44 -4.94
C ASP A 75 10.48 -2.43 -4.82
N GLY A 76 9.71 -2.58 -5.91
CA GLY A 76 8.54 -3.45 -5.97
C GLY A 76 7.21 -2.77 -5.64
N VAL A 77 7.21 -1.67 -4.86
CA VAL A 77 6.00 -0.86 -4.65
C VAL A 77 5.77 0.02 -5.88
N ARG A 78 4.58 -0.08 -6.48
CA ARG A 78 4.21 0.67 -7.69
C ARG A 78 3.51 1.98 -7.33
N LEU A 79 3.98 3.09 -7.89
CA LEU A 79 3.32 4.38 -7.72
C LEU A 79 2.18 4.54 -8.74
N VAL A 80 1.01 4.94 -8.26
CA VAL A 80 -0.19 5.22 -9.08
C VAL A 80 -0.75 6.59 -8.75
N ASP A 81 -1.36 7.27 -9.70
CA ASP A 81 -2.14 8.47 -9.44
C ASP A 81 -3.61 8.10 -9.14
N TYR A 82 -4.49 9.11 -9.09
CA TYR A 82 -5.92 8.86 -8.89
C TYR A 82 -6.58 8.11 -10.05
N GLY A 83 -6.08 8.27 -11.29
CA GLY A 83 -6.54 7.47 -12.43
C GLY A 83 -6.20 6.00 -12.21
N GLY A 84 -4.95 5.70 -11.85
CA GLY A 84 -4.52 4.35 -11.51
C GLY A 84 -5.23 3.77 -10.29
N PHE A 85 -5.65 4.59 -9.31
CA PHE A 85 -6.54 4.12 -8.24
C PHE A 85 -7.90 3.71 -8.80
N VAL A 86 -8.53 4.53 -9.65
CA VAL A 86 -9.80 4.18 -10.30
C VAL A 86 -9.66 2.88 -11.10
N ASP A 87 -8.57 2.71 -11.86
CA ASP A 87 -8.30 1.49 -12.61
C ASP A 87 -8.20 0.26 -11.69
N LEU A 88 -7.44 0.37 -10.59
CA LEU A 88 -7.34 -0.71 -9.60
C LEU A 88 -8.70 -1.09 -9.00
N VAL A 89 -9.59 -0.11 -8.78
CA VAL A 89 -10.95 -0.37 -8.29
C VAL A 89 -11.77 -1.12 -9.33
N VAL A 90 -11.65 -0.78 -10.61
CA VAL A 90 -12.37 -1.44 -11.72
C VAL A 90 -11.84 -2.85 -11.98
N GLU A 91 -10.54 -3.07 -11.88
CA GLU A 91 -9.87 -4.36 -12.15
C GLU A 91 -10.17 -5.43 -11.10
N HIS A 92 -10.58 -5.04 -9.89
CA HIS A 92 -10.79 -5.97 -8.78
C HIS A 92 -12.27 -6.08 -8.41
N ASN A 93 -12.76 -7.31 -8.24
CA ASN A 93 -14.18 -7.60 -7.95
C ASN A 93 -14.75 -6.97 -6.67
N ALA A 94 -13.91 -6.50 -5.76
CA ALA A 94 -14.33 -5.89 -4.49
C ALA A 94 -13.20 -5.03 -3.91
N VAL A 95 -13.59 -4.00 -3.16
CA VAL A 95 -12.69 -3.12 -2.40
C VAL A 95 -12.94 -3.30 -0.91
N GLN A 96 -11.89 -3.59 -0.14
CA GLN A 96 -11.91 -3.65 1.31
C GLN A 96 -11.08 -2.52 1.89
N SER A 97 -11.74 -1.57 2.56
CA SER A 97 -11.04 -0.52 3.31
C SER A 97 -10.66 -1.00 4.70
N TRP A 98 -9.42 -0.74 5.09
CA TRP A 98 -8.89 -0.95 6.43
C TRP A 98 -8.64 0.42 7.05
N LEU A 99 -9.34 0.73 8.14
CA LEU A 99 -9.35 2.04 8.80
C LEU A 99 -8.57 2.06 10.12
#